data_AF-A0AA36HD31-F1
#
_entry.id   AF-A0AA36HD31-F1
#
_cell.length_a   1.000
_cell.length_b   1.000
_cell.length_c   1.000
_cell.angle_alpha   90.00
_cell.angle_beta   90.00
_cell.angle_gamma   90.00
#
_symmetry.space_group_name_H-M   'P 1'
#
loop_
_entity.id
_entity.type
_entity.pdbx_description
1 polymer ?
#
loop_
_entity_poly.entity_id
_entity_poly.type
_entity_poly.pdbx_seq_one_letter_code
_entity_poly.pdbx_strand_id
1 'polypeptide(L)'
;MGDFIERRICTDMNVTVNAANTIARRMNISHFMIFGDDQRFMTNMSHSIVMNGGWPNETVAISTYEESLDLFLASQICSSFLITAATSTFGWWLAFFVQNQNAVYYLNDTRRHADKVPSKELFLKSWQMYIDDDDESEQPHC
;
A
#
# COMPACT_ATOMS: atom_id res chain seq x y z
N MET A 1 7.95 -2.85 -13.79
CA MET A 1 7.03 -4.00 -13.87
C MET A 1 7.55 -5.30 -14.52
N GLY A 2 8.46 -5.30 -15.51
CA GLY A 2 8.96 -6.57 -16.06
C GLY A 2 9.56 -7.50 -14.99
N ASP A 3 10.33 -6.91 -14.08
CA ASP A 3 10.99 -7.61 -12.97
C ASP A 3 10.04 -8.14 -11.90
N PHE A 4 8.94 -7.45 -11.58
CA PHE A 4 7.99 -7.87 -10.53
C PHE A 4 7.13 -9.07 -10.93
N ILE A 5 6.64 -9.08 -12.17
CA ILE A 5 5.85 -10.20 -12.74
C ILE A 5 6.77 -11.40 -13.02
N GLU A 6 7.97 -11.18 -13.56
CA GLU A 6 8.95 -12.25 -13.78
C GLU A 6 9.42 -12.93 -12.48
N ARG A 7 9.37 -12.22 -11.34
CA ARG A 7 9.92 -12.69 -10.06
C ARG A 7 8.87 -13.08 -9.02
N ARG A 8 7.58 -13.11 -9.37
CA ARG A 8 6.44 -13.41 -8.47
C ARG A 8 6.39 -12.50 -7.22
N ILE A 9 6.76 -11.24 -7.39
CA ILE A 9 6.70 -10.19 -6.37
C ILE A 9 5.38 -9.44 -6.56
N CYS A 10 4.28 -10.04 -6.11
CA CYS A 10 2.94 -9.51 -6.41
C CYS A 10 2.25 -9.04 -5.14
N THR A 11 1.88 -7.76 -5.08
CA THR A 11 0.97 -7.26 -4.05
C THR A 11 -0.32 -8.09 -4.03
N ASP A 12 -0.68 -8.66 -2.88
CA ASP A 12 -1.96 -9.36 -2.71
C ASP A 12 -3.08 -8.32 -2.69
N MET A 13 -3.97 -8.36 -3.68
CA MET A 13 -5.04 -7.38 -3.83
C MET A 13 -6.02 -7.42 -2.66
N ASN A 14 -6.40 -8.60 -2.19
CA ASN A 14 -7.43 -8.75 -1.16
C ASN A 14 -6.92 -8.23 0.19
N VAL A 15 -5.73 -8.65 0.58
CA VAL A 15 -5.06 -8.18 1.81
C VAL A 15 -4.84 -6.67 1.74
N THR A 16 -4.38 -6.15 0.60
CA THR A 16 -4.17 -4.72 0.40
C THR A 16 -5.46 -3.91 0.57
N VAL A 17 -6.54 -4.36 -0.06
CA VAL A 17 -7.84 -3.69 -0.02
C VAL A 17 -8.44 -3.74 1.38
N ASN A 18 -8.32 -4.86 2.08
CA ASN A 18 -8.78 -4.98 3.46
C ASN A 18 -7.99 -4.03 4.37
N ALA A 19 -6.65 -4.05 4.27
CA ALA A 19 -5.79 -3.18 5.05
C ALA A 19 -6.09 -1.70 4.82
N ALA A 20 -6.21 -1.27 3.55
CA ALA A 20 -6.53 0.11 3.20
C ALA A 20 -7.87 0.56 3.82
N ASN A 21 -8.92 -0.26 3.69
CA ASN A 21 -10.24 0.04 4.25
C ASN A 21 -10.25 0.09 5.78
N THR A 22 -9.58 -0.88 6.43
CA THR A 22 -9.47 -0.95 7.89
C THR A 22 -8.69 0.24 8.47
N ILE A 23 -7.55 0.56 7.87
CA ILE A 23 -6.74 1.73 8.27
C ILE A 23 -7.57 3.01 8.09
N ALA A 24 -8.26 3.17 6.95
CA ALA A 24 -9.05 4.37 6.69
C ALA A 24 -10.15 4.58 7.75
N ARG A 25 -10.86 3.51 8.13
CA ARG A 25 -11.88 3.57 9.19
C ARG A 25 -11.27 3.90 10.55
N ARG A 26 -10.15 3.25 10.93
CA ARG A 26 -9.45 3.49 12.21
C ARG A 26 -8.94 4.93 12.35
N MET A 27 -8.47 5.49 11.23
CA MET A 27 -7.85 6.82 11.19
C MET A 27 -8.82 7.93 10.78
N ASN A 28 -10.11 7.63 10.59
CA ASN A 28 -11.15 8.56 10.11
C ASN A 28 -10.77 9.26 8.78
N ILE A 29 -10.25 8.48 7.83
CA ILE A 29 -9.88 8.90 6.47
C ILE A 29 -11.03 8.54 5.52
N SER A 30 -11.38 9.47 4.63
CA SER A 30 -12.50 9.33 3.69
C SER A 30 -12.08 9.35 2.22
N HIS A 31 -10.81 9.64 1.93
CA HIS A 31 -10.28 9.71 0.57
C HIS A 31 -8.98 8.92 0.46
N PHE A 32 -8.81 8.27 -0.68
CA PHE A 32 -7.66 7.43 -0.99
C PHE A 32 -6.93 8.01 -2.20
N MET A 33 -5.61 7.93 -2.17
CA MET A 33 -4.74 8.21 -3.32
C MET A 33 -3.87 6.97 -3.57
N ILE A 34 -3.94 6.43 -4.79
CA ILE A 34 -3.14 5.27 -5.20
C ILE A 34 -1.96 5.75 -6.03
N PHE A 35 -0.76 5.32 -5.64
CA PHE A 35 0.50 5.57 -6.34
C PHE A 35 1.08 4.25 -6.84
N GLY A 36 1.65 4.25 -8.05
CA GLY A 36 2.24 3.05 -8.66
C GLY A 36 2.48 3.18 -10.16
N ASP A 37 3.10 2.16 -10.75
CA ASP A 37 3.51 2.11 -12.17
C ASP A 37 2.53 1.31 -13.06
N ASP A 38 1.60 0.54 -12.48
CA ASP A 38 0.62 -0.26 -13.21
C ASP A 38 -0.79 0.32 -13.14
N GLN A 39 -1.18 1.03 -14.20
CA GLN A 39 -2.50 1.63 -14.30
C GLN A 39 -3.65 0.61 -14.20
N ARG A 40 -3.49 -0.60 -14.74
CA ARG A 40 -4.53 -1.63 -14.68
C ARG A 40 -4.69 -2.14 -13.26
N PHE A 41 -3.59 -2.45 -12.60
CA PHE A 41 -3.61 -2.89 -11.20
C PHE A 41 -4.19 -1.82 -10.28
N MET A 42 -3.74 -0.56 -10.42
CA MET A 42 -4.26 0.56 -9.64
C MET A 42 -5.77 0.78 -9.87
N THR A 43 -6.25 0.65 -11.11
CA THR A 43 -7.68 0.75 -11.43
C THR A 43 -8.50 -0.36 -10.77
N ASN A 44 -8.02 -1.60 -10.84
CA ASN A 44 -8.69 -2.74 -10.19
C ASN A 44 -8.70 -2.58 -8.66
N MET A 45 -7.62 -2.06 -8.08
CA MET A 45 -7.54 -1.77 -6.65
C MET A 45 -8.52 -0.68 -6.24
N SER A 46 -8.63 0.40 -7.01
CA SER A 46 -9.60 1.48 -6.77
C SER A 46 -11.03 0.93 -6.69
N HIS A 47 -11.44 0.15 -7.69
CA HIS A 47 -12.75 -0.50 -7.69
C HIS A 47 -12.95 -1.40 -6.47
N SER A 48 -11.94 -2.17 -6.09
CA SER A 48 -12.02 -3.10 -4.95
C SER A 48 -12.10 -2.37 -3.61
N ILE A 49 -11.36 -1.27 -3.43
CA ILE A 49 -11.46 -0.41 -2.24
C ILE A 49 -12.89 0.11 -2.08
N VAL A 50 -13.45 0.69 -3.14
CA VAL A 50 -14.81 1.25 -3.14
C VAL A 50 -15.85 0.17 -2.83
N MET A 51 -15.83 -0.94 -3.56
CA MET A 51 -16.82 -2.02 -3.44
C MET A 51 -16.77 -2.70 -2.08
N ASN A 52 -15.57 -3.06 -1.59
CA ASN A 52 -15.42 -3.78 -0.32
C ASN A 52 -15.55 -2.83 0.88
N GLY A 53 -15.21 -1.56 0.70
CA GLY A 53 -15.27 -0.55 1.74
C GLY A 53 -16.65 0.07 1.92
N GLY A 54 -17.52 -0.02 0.91
CA GLY A 54 -18.82 0.66 0.87
C GLY A 54 -18.68 2.18 0.69
N TRP A 55 -17.64 2.62 -0.03
CA TRP A 55 -17.37 4.05 -0.25
C TRP A 55 -18.09 4.59 -1.50
N PRO A 56 -18.33 5.91 -1.60
CA PRO A 56 -18.68 6.54 -2.86
C PRO A 56 -17.57 6.38 -3.91
N ASN A 57 -17.93 6.33 -5.19
CA ASN A 57 -16.98 6.11 -6.29
C ASN A 57 -15.90 7.20 -6.39
N GLU A 58 -16.22 8.43 -5.95
CA GLU A 58 -15.35 9.60 -6.04
C GLU A 58 -14.28 9.65 -4.93
N THR A 59 -14.29 8.68 -4.01
CA THR A 59 -13.37 8.67 -2.85
C THR A 59 -11.96 8.20 -3.17
N VAL A 60 -11.73 7.54 -4.32
CA VAL A 60 -10.42 7.01 -4.69
C VAL A 60 -9.89 7.71 -5.93
N ALA A 61 -8.72 8.35 -5.79
CA ALA A 61 -7.95 8.89 -6.89
C ALA A 61 -6.75 7.99 -7.21
N ILE A 62 -6.37 7.93 -8.48
CA ILE A 62 -5.17 7.24 -8.95
C ILE A 62 -4.23 8.31 -9.49
N SER A 63 -2.99 8.31 -9.02
CA SER A 63 -1.99 9.21 -9.58
C SER A 63 -1.62 8.77 -11.00
N THR A 64 -1.51 9.76 -11.88
CA THR A 64 -0.99 9.62 -13.25
C THR A 64 0.20 10.54 -13.48
N TYR A 65 0.81 11.04 -12.40
CA TYR A 65 1.92 11.98 -12.44
C TYR A 65 3.27 11.27 -12.47
N GLU A 66 4.35 12.03 -12.67
CA GLU A 66 5.70 11.51 -12.51
C GLU A 66 6.02 11.26 -11.03
N GLU A 67 6.95 10.33 -10.76
CA GLU A 67 7.35 9.92 -9.41
C GLU A 67 7.74 11.12 -8.51
N SER A 68 8.36 12.14 -9.08
CA SER A 68 8.77 13.34 -8.33
C SER A 68 7.57 14.12 -7.79
N LEU A 69 6.48 14.20 -8.56
CA LEU A 69 5.25 14.86 -8.14
C LEU A 69 4.44 13.96 -7.20
N ASP A 70 4.51 12.64 -7.35
CA ASP A 70 3.92 11.70 -6.38
C ASP A 70 4.55 11.83 -5.00
N LEU A 71 5.88 11.97 -4.92
CA LEU A 71 6.59 12.24 -3.67
C LEU A 71 6.10 13.53 -3.01
N PHE A 72 5.93 14.58 -3.81
CA PHE A 72 5.38 15.85 -3.32
C PHE A 72 3.94 15.67 -2.86
N LEU A 73 3.06 15.07 -3.66
CA LEU A 73 1.66 14.85 -3.31
C LEU A 73 1.52 14.05 -2.01
N ALA A 74 2.22 12.91 -1.89
CA ALA A 74 2.23 12.11 -0.68
C ALA A 74 2.64 12.93 0.55
N SER A 75 3.65 13.81 0.42
CA SER A 75 4.08 14.70 1.51
C SER A 75 3.06 15.75 1.93
N GLN A 76 2.14 16.13 1.02
CA GLN A 76 1.19 17.21 1.26
C GLN A 76 -0.19 16.72 1.69
N ILE A 77 -0.67 15.60 1.13
CA ILE A 77 -2.09 15.22 1.24
C ILE A 77 -2.32 13.95 2.07
N CYS A 78 -1.30 13.11 2.26
CA CYS A 78 -1.48 11.86 3.00
C CYS A 78 -1.33 12.10 4.51
N SER A 79 -2.39 11.79 5.26
CA SER A 79 -2.37 11.75 6.73
C SER A 79 -2.03 10.36 7.30
N SER A 80 -2.05 9.34 6.44
CA SER A 80 -1.66 7.95 6.67
C SER A 80 -1.14 7.36 5.36
N PHE A 81 -0.28 6.36 5.42
CA PHE A 81 0.29 5.70 4.24
C PHE A 81 0.36 4.18 4.40
N LEU A 82 0.10 3.42 3.33
CA LEU A 82 0.21 1.96 3.30
C LEU A 82 1.19 1.53 2.20
N ILE A 83 2.29 0.92 2.60
CA ILE A 83 3.27 0.29 1.70
C ILE A 83 2.79 -1.12 1.37
N THR A 84 2.37 -1.31 0.12
CA THR A 84 1.81 -2.59 -0.35
C THR A 84 2.88 -3.55 -0.90
N ALA A 85 3.99 -3.00 -1.39
CA ALA A 85 5.16 -3.75 -1.84
C ALA A 85 6.36 -3.44 -0.92
N ALA A 86 6.62 -4.32 0.05
CA ALA A 86 7.59 -4.11 1.13
C ALA A 86 9.03 -3.80 0.66
N THR A 87 9.43 -4.25 -0.53
CA THR A 87 10.78 -4.00 -1.09
C THR A 87 10.85 -2.86 -2.09
N SER A 88 9.75 -2.11 -2.30
CA SER A 88 9.73 -0.98 -3.21
C SER A 88 10.48 0.21 -2.62
N THR A 89 11.57 0.64 -3.26
CA THR A 89 12.27 1.88 -2.88
C THR A 89 11.42 3.12 -3.11
N PHE A 90 10.59 3.12 -4.17
CA PHE A 90 9.65 4.21 -4.44
C PHE A 90 8.59 4.31 -3.32
N GLY A 91 7.96 3.18 -2.97
CA GLY A 91 6.98 3.13 -1.87
C GLY A 91 7.59 3.51 -0.53
N TRP A 92 8.85 3.14 -0.28
CA TRP A 92 9.58 3.56 0.91
C TRP A 92 9.77 5.08 0.97
N TRP A 93 10.20 5.70 -0.14
CA TRP A 93 10.39 7.15 -0.19
C TRP A 93 9.07 7.92 -0.07
N LEU A 94 7.98 7.46 -0.69
CA LEU A 94 6.65 8.04 -0.48
C LEU A 94 6.29 8.06 1.00
N ALA A 95 6.42 6.90 1.65
CA ALA A 95 6.13 6.74 3.08
C ALA A 95 7.01 7.63 3.96
N PHE A 96 8.29 7.79 3.61
CA PHE A 96 9.23 8.66 4.33
C PHE A 96 8.83 10.13 4.28
N PHE A 97 8.27 10.61 3.18
CA PHE A 97 7.87 12.02 3.03
C PHE A 97 6.50 12.35 3.62
N VAL A 98 5.66 11.36 3.95
CA VAL A 98 4.37 11.60 4.62
C VAL A 98 4.59 12.30 5.97
N GLN A 99 3.77 13.29 6.29
CA GLN A 99 3.97 14.10 7.51
C GLN A 99 3.80 13.29 8.80
N ASN A 100 2.81 12.39 8.82
CA ASN A 100 2.50 11.59 9.99
C ASN A 100 3.23 10.24 9.96
N GLN A 101 4.49 10.25 10.40
CA GLN A 101 5.34 9.05 10.48
C GLN A 101 4.86 7.99 11.49
N ASN A 102 3.83 8.28 12.30
CA ASN A 102 3.19 7.31 13.20
C ASN A 102 2.01 6.58 12.55
N ALA A 103 1.56 7.04 11.38
CA ALA A 103 0.47 6.45 10.60
C ALA A 103 0.97 5.86 9.27
N VAL A 104 2.18 5.32 9.28
CA VAL A 104 2.75 4.58 8.15
C VAL A 104 2.66 3.10 8.45
N TYR A 105 2.03 2.37 7.54
CA TYR A 105 1.81 0.94 7.62
C TYR A 105 2.51 0.22 6.47
N TYR A 106 2.91 -1.02 6.68
CA TYR A 106 3.40 -1.91 5.62
C TYR A 106 2.77 -3.29 5.76
N LEU A 107 2.51 -3.95 4.63
CA LEU A 107 2.02 -5.32 4.63
C LEU A 107 3.12 -6.29 5.04
N ASN A 108 2.75 -7.32 5.82
CA ASN A 108 3.65 -8.40 6.17
C ASN A 108 3.88 -9.32 4.97
N ASP A 109 4.71 -8.89 4.03
CA ASP A 109 5.11 -9.72 2.91
C ASP A 109 6.39 -10.49 3.26
N THR A 110 6.23 -11.75 3.67
CA THR A 110 7.37 -12.64 3.97
C THR A 110 7.94 -13.33 2.73
N ARG A 111 7.40 -13.03 1.52
CA ARG A 111 7.84 -13.69 0.29
C ARG A 111 9.22 -13.17 -0.11
N ARG A 112 10.02 -14.06 -0.72
CA ARG A 112 11.34 -13.71 -1.26
C ARG A 112 11.17 -12.87 -2.51
N HIS A 113 11.66 -11.64 -2.44
CA HIS A 113 11.69 -10.68 -3.54
C HIS A 113 13.07 -10.71 -4.18
N ALA A 114 13.24 -11.60 -5.16
CA ALA A 114 14.56 -11.98 -5.69
C ALA A 114 15.49 -12.49 -4.56
N ASP A 115 16.59 -11.78 -4.30
CA ASP A 115 17.55 -12.12 -3.24
C ASP A 115 17.21 -11.48 -1.89
N LYS A 116 16.09 -10.74 -1.81
CA LYS A 116 15.73 -9.93 -0.63
C LYS A 116 14.53 -10.55 0.09
N VAL A 117 14.70 -10.84 1.37
CA VAL A 117 13.59 -11.11 2.29
C VAL A 117 13.29 -9.81 3.02
N PRO A 118 12.08 -9.26 2.96
CA PRO A 118 11.71 -8.09 3.76
C PRO A 118 12.01 -8.35 5.24
N SER A 119 12.88 -7.52 5.82
CA SER A 119 13.15 -7.55 7.26
C SER A 119 12.54 -6.30 7.90
N LYS A 120 12.22 -6.38 9.20
CA LYS A 120 11.76 -5.22 9.97
C LYS A 120 12.76 -4.05 9.96
N GLU A 121 14.03 -4.34 9.68
CA GLU A 121 15.10 -3.33 9.58
C GLU A 121 14.99 -2.44 8.35
N LEU A 122 14.20 -2.84 7.34
CA LEU A 122 13.90 -2.00 6.19
C LEU A 122 13.03 -0.80 6.54
N PHE A 123 12.30 -0.84 7.65
CA PHE A 123 11.29 0.16 8.00
C PHE A 123 11.73 1.00 9.21
N LEU A 124 11.24 2.25 9.27
CA LEU A 124 11.50 3.09 10.42
C LEU A 124 10.79 2.55 11.66
N LYS A 125 11.37 2.81 12.85
CA LYS A 125 10.86 2.29 14.12
C LYS A 125 9.42 2.71 14.43
N SER A 126 8.97 3.85 13.92
CA SER A 126 7.59 4.35 14.09
C SER A 126 6.59 3.70 13.13
N TRP A 127 7.07 3.02 12.08
CA TRP A 127 6.22 2.40 11.07
C TRP A 127 5.70 1.05 11.57
N GLN A 128 4.45 0.77 11.23
CA GLN A 128 3.70 -0.33 11.81
C GLN A 128 3.48 -1.42 10.75
N MET A 129 3.72 -2.67 11.13
CA MET A 129 3.28 -3.80 10.30
C MET A 129 1.76 -3.88 10.41
N TYR A 130 1.05 -3.92 9.29
CA TYR A 130 -0.38 -4.22 9.31
C TYR A 130 -0.55 -5.71 9.68
N ILE A 131 -1.33 -5.95 10.72
CA ILE A 131 -1.75 -7.29 11.15
C ILE A 131 -3.26 -7.30 11.00
N ASP A 132 -3.77 -8.25 10.22
CA ASP A 132 -5.20 -8.46 10.10
C ASP A 132 -5.71 -9.15 11.37
N ASP A 133 -6.80 -8.65 11.95
CA ASP A 133 -7.32 -9.21 13.19
C ASP A 133 -7.99 -10.59 12.97
N ASP A 134 -8.22 -10.98 11.70
CA ASP A 134 -8.85 -12.23 11.28
C ASP A 134 -7.85 -13.33 10.85
N ASP A 135 -6.53 -13.11 10.98
CA ASP A 135 -5.47 -14.03 10.50
C ASP A 135 -5.22 -15.20 11.48
N GLU A 136 -6.25 -15.99 11.78
CA GLU A 136 -6.08 -17.41 12.09
C GLU A 136 -6.43 -18.23 10.84
N SER A 137 -5.40 -18.59 10.09
CA SER A 137 -5.39 -19.62 9.04
C SER A 137 -6.02 -19.27 7.69
N GLU A 138 -5.27 -18.63 6.80
CA GLU A 138 -5.34 -18.99 5.38
C GLU A 138 -4.04 -18.64 4.63
N GLN A 139 -3.51 -19.62 3.88
CA GLN A 139 -2.32 -19.40 3.05
C GLN A 139 -2.69 -18.49 1.86
N PRO A 140 -1.86 -17.50 1.52
CA PRO A 140 -2.16 -16.57 0.43
C PRO A 140 -2.13 -17.28 -0.93
N HIS A 141 -3.18 -17.07 -1.73
CA HIS A 141 -3.29 -17.49 -3.13
C HIS A 141 -2.98 -16.29 -4.06
N CYS A 142 -1.97 -16.46 -4.93
CA CYS A 142 -1.72 -15.56 -6.07
C CYS A 142 -2.78 -15.69 -7.16
#